data_AF-A0A956ZSF9-F1
#
_entry.id   AF-A0A956ZSF9-F1
#
_cell.length_a   1.000
_cell.length_b   1.000
_cell.length_c   1.000
_cell.angle_alpha   90.00
_cell.angle_beta   90.00
_cell.angle_gamma   90.00
#
_symmetry.space_group_name_H-M   'P 1'
#
loop_
_entity.id
_entity.type
_entity.pdbx_description
1 polymer ?
#
loop_
_entity_poly.entity_id
_entity_poly.type
_entity_poly.pdbx_seq_one_letter_code
_entity_poly.pdbx_strand_id
1 'polypeptide(L)'
;MTSFRHKFIDPIALPITGLLVVGLLIVSIGSIFLGVHEPGIKDRIDRPELWAGMGILLGVIGVMAFLASRPADSGFLGKDVAIGANGIWDGALPPVDPRAKYGEPGSLKDISEGYTVYAASGALAVVNGVLPAGVDYGRRFSGMIYAQGIKSAAKEMWIPFEAVTAVYPEGKAAFLAIQGDEAESLGWTAPPQGMTRGANKHLSAADKVK
;
A
#
# COMPACT_ATOMS: atom_id res chain seq x y z
N MET A 1 -12.26 -3.60 14.12
CA MET A 1 -13.27 -3.40 13.05
C MET A 1 -12.67 -3.31 11.65
N THR A 2 -11.46 -2.77 11.46
CA THR A 2 -10.81 -2.62 10.14
C THR A 2 -10.49 -3.95 9.44
N SER A 3 -10.02 -4.97 10.16
CA SER A 3 -9.60 -6.26 9.55
C SER A 3 -10.72 -7.03 8.84
N PHE A 4 -11.97 -6.99 9.33
CA PHE A 4 -13.08 -7.71 8.71
C PHE A 4 -13.52 -7.05 7.39
N ARG A 5 -13.52 -5.70 7.36
CA ARG A 5 -13.85 -4.92 6.18
C ARG A 5 -12.85 -5.15 5.04
N HIS A 6 -11.55 -5.12 5.33
CA HIS A 6 -10.51 -5.37 4.32
C HIS A 6 -10.52 -6.80 3.78
N LYS A 7 -10.84 -7.79 4.63
CA LYS A 7 -10.78 -9.20 4.22
C LYS A 7 -12.01 -9.68 3.45
N PHE A 8 -13.18 -9.09 3.68
CA PHE A 8 -14.44 -9.58 3.12
C PHE A 8 -15.23 -8.54 2.32
N ILE A 9 -15.23 -7.27 2.73
CA ILE A 9 -16.08 -6.25 2.10
C ILE A 9 -15.39 -5.64 0.88
N ASP A 10 -14.16 -5.17 1.04
CA ASP A 10 -13.42 -4.51 -0.04
C ASP A 10 -13.23 -5.40 -1.30
N PRO A 11 -12.87 -6.70 -1.21
CA PRO A 11 -12.68 -7.54 -2.41
C PRO A 11 -14.00 -7.91 -3.13
N ILE A 12 -15.14 -7.85 -2.44
CA ILE A 12 -16.46 -8.19 -3.01
C ILE A 12 -17.17 -6.94 -3.52
N ALA A 13 -17.04 -5.81 -2.82
CA ALA A 13 -17.70 -4.57 -3.18
C ALA A 13 -17.22 -4.04 -4.53
N LEU A 14 -15.93 -4.16 -4.83
CA LEU A 14 -15.33 -3.65 -6.07
C LEU A 14 -15.88 -4.32 -7.34
N PRO A 15 -15.90 -5.67 -7.47
CA PRO A 15 -16.50 -6.32 -8.64
C PRO A 15 -18.02 -6.10 -8.73
N ILE A 16 -18.74 -6.09 -7.61
CA ILE A 16 -20.20 -5.84 -7.61
C ILE A 16 -20.50 -4.42 -8.07
N THR A 17 -19.77 -3.42 -7.56
CA THR A 17 -19.95 -2.01 -7.95
C THR A 17 -19.59 -1.84 -9.43
N GLY A 18 -18.50 -2.48 -9.89
CA GLY A 18 -18.14 -2.49 -11.31
C GLY A 18 -19.24 -3.05 -12.20
N LEU A 19 -19.81 -4.21 -11.83
CA LEU A 19 -20.94 -4.81 -12.56
C LEU A 19 -22.17 -3.92 -12.57
N LEU A 20 -22.50 -3.28 -11.45
CA LEU A 20 -23.62 -2.33 -11.36
C LEU A 20 -23.40 -1.14 -12.28
N VAL A 21 -22.21 -0.53 -12.27
CA VAL A 21 -21.90 0.61 -13.14
C VAL A 21 -21.97 0.23 -14.61
N VAL A 22 -21.41 -0.92 -15.00
CA VAL A 22 -21.48 -1.43 -16.37
C VAL A 22 -22.91 -1.72 -16.79
N GLY A 23 -23.70 -2.38 -15.93
CA GLY A 23 -25.11 -2.66 -16.20
C GLY A 23 -25.92 -1.38 -16.38
N LEU A 24 -25.71 -0.37 -15.53
CA LEU A 24 -26.39 0.92 -15.60
C LEU A 24 -26.02 1.69 -16.88
N LEU A 25 -24.75 1.62 -17.31
CA LEU A 25 -24.30 2.15 -18.59
C LEU A 25 -25.01 1.47 -19.77
N ILE A 26 -25.07 0.13 -19.79
CA ILE A 26 -25.73 -0.62 -20.87
C ILE A 26 -27.21 -0.26 -20.94
N VAL A 27 -27.91 -0.24 -19.80
CA VAL A 27 -29.34 0.11 -19.74
C VAL A 27 -29.58 1.55 -20.18
N SER A 28 -28.73 2.49 -19.77
CA SER A 28 -28.86 3.91 -20.14
C SER A 28 -28.61 4.13 -21.63
N ILE A 29 -27.59 3.48 -22.20
CA ILE A 29 -27.32 3.55 -23.63
C ILE A 29 -28.48 2.93 -24.41
N GLY A 30 -28.93 1.73 -24.01
CA GLY A 30 -30.04 1.04 -24.63
C GLY A 30 -31.35 1.85 -24.60
N SER A 31 -31.66 2.52 -23.49
CA SER A 31 -32.86 3.36 -23.37
C SER A 31 -32.80 4.60 -24.25
N ILE A 32 -31.63 5.23 -24.39
CA ILE A 32 -31.40 6.35 -25.32
C ILE A 32 -31.63 5.90 -26.76
N PHE A 33 -31.06 4.76 -27.16
CA PHE A 33 -31.25 4.24 -28.52
C PHE A 33 -32.70 3.87 -28.81
N LEU A 34 -33.41 3.25 -27.86
CA LEU A 34 -34.82 2.92 -28.01
C LEU A 34 -35.72 4.16 -28.07
N GLY A 35 -35.41 5.21 -27.30
CA GLY A 35 -36.18 6.45 -27.28
C GLY A 35 -36.02 7.30 -28.54
N VAL A 36 -34.92 7.12 -29.27
CA VAL A 36 -34.61 7.86 -30.51
C VAL A 36 -34.94 7.04 -31.76
N HIS A 37 -35.31 5.76 -31.59
CA HIS A 37 -35.56 4.88 -32.72
C HIS A 37 -36.85 5.23 -33.47
N GLU A 38 -36.73 5.58 -34.75
CA GLU A 38 -37.88 5.81 -35.63
C GLU A 38 -38.02 4.67 -36.65
N PRO A 39 -39.13 3.90 -36.64
CA PRO A 39 -39.33 2.85 -37.62
C PRO A 39 -39.66 3.45 -39.00
N GLY A 40 -38.70 3.41 -39.92
CA GLY A 40 -38.90 3.85 -41.31
C GLY A 40 -37.64 3.90 -42.17
N ILE A 41 -37.81 3.90 -43.50
CA ILE A 41 -36.73 4.09 -44.47
C ILE A 41 -36.50 5.58 -44.67
N LYS A 42 -35.94 6.26 -43.66
CA LYS A 42 -35.34 7.59 -43.85
C LYS A 42 -33.92 7.46 -44.41
N ASP A 43 -33.52 8.49 -45.15
CA ASP A 43 -32.19 8.63 -45.75
C ASP A 43 -31.10 8.40 -44.69
N ARG A 44 -30.01 7.71 -45.07
CA ARG A 44 -29.13 7.06 -44.09
C ARG A 44 -28.42 8.01 -43.11
N ILE A 45 -28.29 9.29 -43.44
CA ILE A 45 -27.47 10.26 -42.68
C ILE A 45 -28.28 11.07 -41.67
N ASP A 46 -29.58 11.32 -41.92
CA ASP A 46 -30.45 12.12 -41.03
C ASP A 46 -31.12 11.29 -39.92
N ARG A 47 -30.63 10.06 -39.70
CA ARG A 47 -31.16 9.17 -38.66
C ARG A 47 -30.74 9.69 -37.29
N PRO A 48 -31.70 10.06 -36.41
CA PRO A 48 -31.36 10.62 -35.11
C PRO A 48 -30.63 9.60 -34.22
N GLU A 49 -30.78 8.29 -34.49
CA GLU A 49 -30.03 7.24 -33.80
C GLU A 49 -28.51 7.32 -34.05
N LEU A 50 -28.10 7.79 -35.24
CA LEU A 50 -26.68 7.95 -35.57
C LEU A 50 -26.06 9.11 -34.79
N TRP A 51 -26.78 10.22 -34.66
CA TRP A 51 -26.33 11.38 -33.89
C TRP A 51 -26.27 11.08 -32.39
N ALA A 52 -27.24 10.33 -31.87
CA ALA A 52 -27.22 9.84 -30.49
C ALA A 52 -26.02 8.92 -30.24
N GLY A 53 -25.76 7.97 -31.14
CA GLY A 53 -24.60 7.08 -31.06
C GLY A 53 -23.27 7.82 -31.14
N MET A 54 -23.15 8.79 -32.05
CA MET A 54 -21.97 9.65 -32.17
C MET A 54 -21.72 10.47 -30.91
N GLY A 55 -22.77 11.05 -30.33
CA GLY A 55 -22.67 11.80 -29.08
C GLY A 55 -22.20 10.94 -27.90
N ILE A 56 -22.72 9.72 -27.77
CA ILE A 56 -22.27 8.77 -26.74
C ILE A 56 -20.80 8.40 -26.95
N LEU A 57 -20.39 8.09 -28.19
CA LEU A 57 -19.01 7.75 -28.52
C LEU A 57 -18.05 8.89 -28.15
N LEU A 58 -18.38 10.12 -28.55
CA LEU A 58 -17.60 11.31 -28.21
C LEU A 58 -17.54 11.54 -26.70
N GLY A 59 -18.64 11.30 -25.98
CA GLY A 59 -18.68 11.35 -24.52
C GLY A 59 -17.72 10.33 -23.87
N VAL A 60 -17.72 9.08 -24.34
CA VAL A 60 -16.80 8.04 -23.84
C VAL A 60 -15.35 8.42 -24.11
N ILE A 61 -15.03 8.88 -25.31
CA ILE A 61 -13.67 9.34 -25.66
C ILE A 61 -13.28 10.52 -24.78
N GLY A 62 -14.17 11.49 -24.54
CA GLY A 62 -13.91 12.63 -23.67
C GLY A 62 -13.63 12.23 -22.23
N VAL A 63 -14.41 11.29 -21.67
CA VAL A 63 -14.17 10.75 -20.32
C VAL A 63 -12.84 10.00 -20.25
N MET A 64 -12.53 9.16 -21.25
CA MET A 64 -11.26 8.44 -21.30
C MET A 64 -10.06 9.38 -21.45
N ALA A 65 -10.16 10.39 -22.31
CA ALA A 65 -9.12 11.40 -22.49
C ALA A 65 -8.91 12.23 -21.20
N PHE A 66 -9.99 12.59 -20.52
CA PHE A 66 -9.92 13.29 -19.24
C PHE A 66 -9.26 12.42 -18.17
N LEU A 67 -9.65 11.14 -18.05
CA LEU A 67 -9.03 10.19 -17.13
C LEU A 67 -7.54 9.97 -17.44
N ALA A 68 -7.18 9.86 -18.73
CA ALA A 68 -5.79 9.68 -19.18
C ALA A 68 -4.93 10.94 -18.96
N SER A 69 -5.53 12.14 -18.97
CA SER A 69 -4.83 13.40 -18.74
C SER A 69 -4.58 13.71 -17.26
N ARG A 70 -5.09 12.89 -16.33
CA ARG A 70 -4.85 13.09 -14.90
C ARG A 70 -3.40 12.71 -14.54
N PRO A 71 -2.70 13.52 -13.71
CA PRO A 71 -1.39 13.15 -13.19
C PRO A 71 -1.46 11.79 -12.48
N ALA A 72 -0.46 10.93 -12.74
CA ALA A 72 -0.41 9.55 -12.24
C ALA A 72 -0.63 9.44 -10.71
N ASP A 73 -0.20 10.44 -9.94
CA ASP A 73 -0.34 10.45 -8.47
C ASP A 73 -1.65 11.05 -7.95
N SER A 74 -2.53 11.53 -8.83
CA SER A 74 -3.74 12.28 -8.46
C SER A 74 -5.01 11.43 -8.58
N GLY A 75 -5.10 10.35 -7.80
CA GLY A 75 -6.34 9.59 -7.73
C GLY A 75 -6.28 8.33 -6.89
N PHE A 76 -7.46 7.84 -6.52
CA PHE A 76 -7.64 6.55 -5.85
C PHE A 76 -7.07 5.36 -6.66
N LEU A 77 -7.05 5.47 -7.98
CA LEU A 77 -6.54 4.47 -8.93
C LEU A 77 -5.03 4.61 -9.22
N GLY A 78 -4.43 5.75 -8.86
CA GLY A 78 -3.01 6.05 -9.10
C GLY A 78 -2.13 5.82 -7.87
N LYS A 79 -2.73 5.41 -6.74
CA LYS A 79 -1.97 4.96 -5.60
C LYS A 79 -1.29 3.64 -5.98
N ASP A 80 0.03 3.57 -5.83
CA ASP A 80 0.76 2.32 -5.75
C ASP A 80 0.27 1.57 -4.51
N VAL A 81 -0.85 0.85 -4.66
CA VAL A 81 -1.33 -0.08 -3.65
C VAL A 81 -0.48 -1.33 -3.83
N ALA A 82 0.65 -1.38 -3.11
CA ALA A 82 1.40 -2.62 -3.00
C ALA A 82 0.47 -3.72 -2.50
N ILE A 83 0.59 -4.90 -3.11
CA ILE A 83 -0.09 -6.12 -2.71
C ILE A 83 0.39 -6.45 -1.30
N GLY A 84 -0.39 -6.04 -0.29
CA GLY A 84 -0.06 -6.15 1.11
C GLY A 84 -1.30 -6.06 2.01
N ALA A 85 -1.12 -6.08 3.34
CA ALA A 85 -2.23 -6.03 4.30
C ALA A 85 -2.97 -4.67 4.35
N ASN A 86 -2.49 -3.69 3.60
CA ASN A 86 -3.04 -2.34 3.54
C ASN A 86 -4.23 -2.26 2.58
N GLY A 87 -5.35 -1.72 3.06
CA GLY A 87 -6.54 -1.53 2.25
C GLY A 87 -6.44 -0.29 1.36
N ILE A 88 -7.18 -0.29 0.24
CA ILE A 88 -7.33 0.84 -0.69
C ILE A 88 -7.84 2.14 -0.01
N TRP A 89 -8.43 1.99 1.18
CA TRP A 89 -8.98 3.06 2.01
C TRP A 89 -8.05 3.53 3.12
N ASP A 90 -6.88 2.90 3.29
CA ASP A 90 -5.91 3.35 4.27
C ASP A 90 -5.27 4.68 3.81
N GLY A 91 -5.17 5.62 4.75
CA GLY A 91 -4.59 6.93 4.48
C GLY A 91 -3.10 6.81 4.17
N ALA A 92 -2.56 7.71 3.35
CA ALA A 92 -1.12 7.73 3.07
C ALA A 92 -0.30 7.88 4.37
N LEU A 93 0.94 7.36 4.33
CA LEU A 93 1.90 7.57 5.40
C LEU A 93 2.07 9.08 5.65
N PRO A 94 2.24 9.51 6.91
CA PRO A 94 2.56 10.90 7.19
C PRO A 94 3.81 11.31 6.42
N PRO A 95 3.86 12.52 5.82
CA PRO A 95 5.06 12.99 5.15
C PRO A 95 6.24 13.06 6.14
N VAL A 96 7.46 12.97 5.61
CA VAL A 96 8.69 13.11 6.39
C VAL A 96 8.70 14.51 7.03
N ASP A 97 8.87 14.59 8.36
CA ASP A 97 9.04 15.87 9.04
C ASP A 97 10.34 16.54 8.54
N PRO A 98 10.31 17.78 8.02
CA PRO A 98 11.53 18.49 7.62
C PRO A 98 12.57 18.61 8.74
N ARG A 99 12.14 18.56 10.00
CA ARG A 99 13.02 18.60 11.18
C ARG A 99 13.64 17.23 11.52
N ALA A 100 13.25 16.16 10.83
CA ALA A 100 13.80 14.83 11.06
C ALA A 100 15.27 14.71 10.62
N LYS A 101 15.73 15.52 9.66
CA LYS A 101 17.15 15.60 9.24
C LYS A 101 17.89 16.76 9.93
N TYR A 102 17.55 17.03 11.18
CA TYR A 102 18.22 18.06 11.96
C TYR A 102 19.38 17.46 12.75
N GLY A 103 20.51 18.15 12.74
CA GLY A 103 21.72 17.77 13.49
C GLY A 103 22.77 17.00 12.70
N GLU A 104 23.85 16.66 13.39
CA GLU A 104 24.94 15.84 12.84
C GLU A 104 24.47 14.38 12.62
N PRO A 105 24.94 13.71 11.55
CA PRO A 105 24.69 12.30 11.34
C PRO A 105 25.22 11.46 12.51
N GLY A 106 24.32 10.67 13.12
CA GLY A 106 24.64 9.71 14.15
C GLY A 106 24.99 8.33 13.61
N SER A 107 25.12 7.38 14.53
CA SER A 107 25.41 5.98 14.28
C SER A 107 24.21 5.08 14.61
N LEU A 108 24.28 3.82 14.17
CA LEU A 108 23.28 2.80 14.52
C LEU A 108 23.15 2.57 16.03
N LYS A 109 24.18 2.90 16.82
CA LYS A 109 24.17 2.74 18.28
C LYS A 109 23.32 3.80 18.98
N ASP A 110 23.05 4.91 18.30
CA ASP A 110 22.28 6.03 18.87
C ASP A 110 20.76 5.78 18.76
N ILE A 111 20.36 4.78 17.99
CA ILE A 111 18.96 4.37 17.85
C ILE A 111 18.48 3.81 19.18
N SER A 112 17.47 4.46 19.75
CA SER A 112 16.81 4.04 20.98
C SER A 112 15.30 4.00 20.80
N GLU A 113 14.60 3.54 21.84
CA GLU A 113 13.14 3.61 21.90
C GLU A 113 12.66 5.06 21.68
N GLY A 114 11.53 5.20 20.98
CA GLY A 114 10.92 6.48 20.63
C GLY A 114 11.46 7.16 19.37
N TYR A 115 12.42 6.57 18.66
CA TYR A 115 12.85 7.06 17.34
C TYR A 115 11.76 6.86 16.29
N THR A 116 11.63 7.79 15.36
CA THR A 116 10.77 7.62 14.18
C THR A 116 11.59 7.11 13.01
N VAL A 117 11.15 6.01 12.43
CA VAL A 117 11.74 5.40 11.25
C VAL A 117 11.02 5.90 10.01
N TYR A 118 11.78 6.48 9.09
CA TYR A 118 11.28 7.05 7.84
C TYR A 118 11.71 6.19 6.64
N ALA A 119 10.76 5.90 5.77
CA ALA A 119 11.01 5.41 4.42
C ALA A 119 11.07 6.59 3.43
N ALA A 120 11.42 6.32 2.17
CA ALA A 120 11.38 7.34 1.13
C ALA A 120 9.99 7.97 0.95
N SER A 121 8.93 7.20 1.23
CA SER A 121 7.53 7.63 1.09
C SER A 121 6.95 8.32 2.33
N GLY A 122 7.62 8.32 3.49
CA GLY A 122 7.09 8.95 4.71
C GLY A 122 7.48 8.28 6.02
N ALA A 123 6.86 8.74 7.12
CA ALA A 123 7.03 8.19 8.46
C ALA A 123 6.42 6.78 8.53
N LEU A 124 7.26 5.78 8.74
CA LEU A 124 6.90 4.37 8.65
C LEU A 124 6.53 3.79 10.02
N ALA A 125 7.38 3.99 11.02
CA ALA A 125 7.20 3.38 12.35
C ALA A 125 7.87 4.16 13.49
N VAL A 126 7.48 3.83 14.72
CA VAL A 126 8.19 4.25 15.93
C VAL A 126 8.95 3.06 16.52
N VAL A 127 10.21 3.26 16.89
CA VAL A 127 11.06 2.25 17.52
C VAL A 127 10.56 1.96 18.92
N ASN A 128 10.22 0.70 19.17
CA ASN A 128 9.80 0.20 20.49
C ASN A 128 10.92 -0.56 21.21
N GLY A 129 11.94 -1.02 20.48
CA GLY A 129 13.07 -1.72 21.05
C GLY A 129 14.15 -2.01 20.03
N VAL A 130 15.35 -2.28 20.51
CA VAL A 130 16.52 -2.59 19.67
C VAL A 130 17.13 -3.90 20.13
N LEU A 131 17.29 -4.82 19.19
CA LEU A 131 17.91 -6.11 19.40
C LEU A 131 19.37 -6.05 18.92
N PRO A 132 20.36 -6.28 19.80
CA PRO A 132 21.76 -6.24 19.41
C PRO A 132 22.11 -7.40 18.47
N ALA A 133 23.20 -7.23 17.72
CA ALA A 133 23.76 -8.26 16.87
C ALA A 133 24.04 -9.56 17.65
N GLY A 134 23.75 -10.70 17.03
CA GLY A 134 23.87 -11.99 17.71
C GLY A 134 23.91 -13.16 16.74
N VAL A 135 23.87 -14.36 17.33
CA VAL A 135 23.72 -15.62 16.60
C VAL A 135 22.38 -16.20 16.99
N ASP A 136 21.49 -16.37 16.01
CA ASP A 136 20.20 -17.02 16.18
C ASP A 136 20.18 -18.28 15.30
N TYR A 137 19.97 -19.45 15.90
CA TYR A 137 19.99 -20.78 15.23
C TYR A 137 21.16 -20.97 14.23
N GLY A 138 22.37 -20.55 14.61
CA GLY A 138 23.58 -20.69 13.80
C GLY A 138 23.74 -19.68 12.66
N ARG A 139 22.78 -18.75 12.48
CA ARG A 139 22.91 -17.61 11.55
C ARG A 139 23.28 -16.35 12.33
N ARG A 140 24.31 -15.66 11.85
CA ARG A 140 24.70 -14.33 12.37
C ARG A 140 23.77 -13.28 11.78
N PHE A 141 23.29 -12.36 12.62
CA PHE A 141 22.53 -11.18 12.19
C PHE A 141 23.12 -9.92 12.83
N SER A 142 23.11 -8.78 12.13
CA SER A 142 23.82 -7.57 12.58
C SER A 142 23.04 -6.71 13.57
N GLY A 143 21.88 -7.17 14.02
CA GLY A 143 20.96 -6.47 14.91
C GLY A 143 19.65 -6.12 14.21
N MET A 144 18.58 -5.96 14.98
CA MET A 144 17.26 -5.63 14.45
C MET A 144 16.58 -4.58 15.30
N ILE A 145 15.82 -3.71 14.65
CA ILE A 145 14.97 -2.71 15.30
C ILE A 145 13.57 -3.29 15.34
N TYR A 146 13.02 -3.40 16.53
CA TYR A 146 11.60 -3.68 16.72
C TYR A 146 10.84 -2.36 16.70
N ALA A 147 9.96 -2.19 15.71
CA ALA A 147 9.25 -0.95 15.47
C ALA A 147 7.76 -1.21 15.26
N GLN A 148 6.93 -0.25 15.69
CA GLN A 148 5.49 -0.27 15.53
C GLN A 148 5.07 0.67 14.40
N GLY A 149 4.37 0.14 13.41
CA GLY A 149 3.92 0.90 12.25
C GLY A 149 2.97 2.03 12.61
N ILE A 150 3.11 3.14 11.88
CA ILE A 150 2.24 4.31 11.97
C ILE A 150 1.19 4.23 10.86
N LYS A 151 -0.09 4.40 11.21
CA LYS A 151 -1.23 4.44 10.27
C LYS A 151 -1.29 3.22 9.35
N SER A 152 -0.96 3.40 8.07
CA SER A 152 -1.02 2.41 6.99
C SER A 152 0.27 1.59 6.88
N ALA A 153 1.23 1.74 7.80
CA ALA A 153 2.36 0.84 7.87
C ALA A 153 1.97 -0.45 8.61
N ALA A 154 2.72 -1.53 8.39
CA ALA A 154 2.51 -2.79 9.09
C ALA A 154 2.62 -2.60 10.62
N LYS A 155 1.66 -3.16 11.36
CA LYS A 155 1.51 -2.93 12.82
C LYS A 155 2.79 -3.20 13.61
N GLU A 156 3.50 -4.26 13.27
CA GLU A 156 4.76 -4.66 13.88
C GLU A 156 5.77 -4.91 12.77
N MET A 157 6.98 -4.40 12.95
CA MET A 157 8.07 -4.53 12.01
C MET A 157 9.39 -4.85 12.71
N TRP A 158 10.16 -5.70 12.05
CA TRP A 158 11.50 -6.15 12.42
C TRP A 158 12.47 -5.67 11.35
N ILE A 159 13.07 -4.53 11.59
CA ILE A 159 13.87 -3.82 10.60
C ILE A 159 15.34 -4.15 10.83
N PRO A 160 16.04 -4.79 9.88
CA PRO A 160 17.46 -5.09 10.02
C PRO A 160 18.28 -3.80 10.06
N PHE A 161 19.35 -3.77 10.86
CA PHE A 161 20.26 -2.62 10.92
C PHE A 161 20.85 -2.24 9.57
N GLU A 162 21.04 -3.23 8.71
CA GLU A 162 21.55 -3.08 7.34
C GLU A 162 20.61 -2.26 6.44
N ALA A 163 19.33 -2.14 6.78
CA ALA A 163 18.38 -1.33 6.03
C ALA A 163 18.43 0.17 6.39
N VAL A 164 19.11 0.51 7.49
CA VAL A 164 19.24 1.90 7.96
C VAL A 164 20.37 2.59 7.21
N THR A 165 20.04 3.69 6.54
CA THR A 165 20.98 4.49 5.75
C THR A 165 21.57 5.66 6.50
N ALA A 166 20.76 6.30 7.35
CA ALA A 166 21.16 7.47 8.11
C ALA A 166 20.40 7.53 9.43
N VAL A 167 21.06 8.01 10.47
CA VAL A 167 20.49 8.25 11.80
C VAL A 167 20.73 9.71 12.16
N TYR A 168 19.72 10.39 12.69
CA TYR A 168 19.80 11.76 13.18
C TYR A 168 19.34 11.78 14.64
N PRO A 169 20.27 11.76 15.61
CA PRO A 169 19.91 11.61 17.01
C PRO A 169 19.12 12.80 17.57
N GLU A 170 19.46 14.02 17.15
CA GLU A 170 18.80 15.25 17.59
C GLU A 170 17.33 15.30 17.14
N GLY A 171 17.06 14.83 15.91
CA GLY A 171 15.71 14.69 15.36
C GLY A 171 15.00 13.39 15.78
N LYS A 172 15.64 12.52 16.56
CA LYS A 172 15.17 11.16 16.89
C LYS A 172 14.67 10.40 15.66
N ALA A 173 15.41 10.47 14.56
CA ALA A 173 14.99 9.94 13.27
C ALA A 173 16.00 8.93 12.71
N ALA A 174 15.48 7.86 12.13
CA ALA A 174 16.26 6.91 11.34
C ALA A 174 15.67 6.79 9.93
N PHE A 175 16.50 6.78 8.90
CA PHE A 175 16.08 6.73 7.50
C PHE A 175 16.44 5.39 6.87
N LEU A 176 15.52 4.82 6.12
CA LEU A 176 15.68 3.52 5.46
C LEU A 176 15.86 3.68 3.95
N ALA A 177 16.60 2.73 3.34
CA ALA A 177 16.75 2.61 1.89
C ALA A 177 15.55 1.91 1.20
N ILE A 178 14.32 2.13 1.68
CA ILE A 178 13.14 1.44 1.14
C ILE A 178 12.00 2.42 0.84
N GLN A 179 11.10 2.00 -0.04
CA GLN A 179 9.76 2.58 -0.12
C GLN A 179 8.87 1.97 0.96
N GLY A 180 7.98 2.77 1.56
CA GLY A 180 7.26 2.39 2.78
C GLY A 180 6.29 1.22 2.64
N ASP A 181 6.01 0.79 1.42
CA ASP A 181 5.21 -0.37 1.04
C ASP A 181 6.03 -1.66 0.83
N GLU A 182 7.37 -1.54 0.74
CA GLU A 182 8.26 -2.69 0.53
C GLU A 182 8.46 -3.54 1.79
N ALA A 183 8.16 -3.01 2.98
CA ALA A 183 8.43 -3.70 4.26
C ALA A 183 7.78 -5.10 4.35
N GLU A 184 6.59 -5.28 3.76
CA GLU A 184 5.93 -6.59 3.69
C GLU A 184 6.61 -7.54 2.70
N SER A 185 7.01 -7.03 1.52
CA SER A 185 7.73 -7.82 0.51
C SER A 185 9.09 -8.31 1.01
N LEU A 186 9.72 -7.52 1.90
CA LEU A 186 11.00 -7.84 2.54
C LEU A 186 10.83 -8.78 3.75
N GLY A 187 9.60 -9.14 4.12
CA GLY A 187 9.31 -10.06 5.21
C GLY A 187 9.51 -9.47 6.60
N TRP A 188 9.58 -8.14 6.74
CA TRP A 188 9.85 -7.48 8.03
C TRP A 188 8.66 -7.53 8.99
N THR A 189 7.50 -8.01 8.54
CA THR A 189 6.32 -8.21 9.39
C THR A 189 6.38 -9.51 10.19
N ALA A 190 7.31 -10.41 9.87
CA ALA A 190 7.53 -11.64 10.62
C ALA A 190 8.68 -11.44 11.62
N PRO A 191 8.52 -11.86 12.88
CA PRO A 191 9.64 -11.88 13.81
C PRO A 191 10.72 -12.85 13.33
N PRO A 192 11.99 -12.64 13.74
CA PRO A 192 13.07 -13.59 13.52
C PRO A 192 12.66 -14.97 14.01
N GLN A 193 13.16 -16.01 13.35
CA GLN A 193 12.73 -17.37 13.63
C GLN A 193 12.95 -17.75 15.11
N GLY A 194 14.02 -17.31 15.77
CA GLY A 194 14.23 -17.56 17.20
C GLY A 194 13.29 -16.81 18.16
N MET A 195 12.50 -15.86 17.68
CA MET A 195 11.49 -15.13 18.46
C MET A 195 10.06 -15.62 18.20
N THR A 196 9.85 -16.48 17.20
CA THR A 196 8.53 -17.10 16.99
C THR A 196 8.22 -18.06 18.13
N ARG A 197 7.02 -17.96 18.73
CA ARG A 197 6.52 -18.81 19.83
C ARG A 197 6.37 -20.31 19.45
N GLY A 198 6.87 -20.72 18.28
CA GLY A 198 6.85 -22.07 17.73
C GLY A 198 8.21 -22.60 17.26
N ALA A 199 9.31 -21.84 17.35
CA ALA A 199 10.65 -22.27 16.92
C ALA A 199 11.11 -23.58 17.59
N ASN A 200 10.69 -23.80 18.84
CA ASN A 200 11.00 -25.00 19.61
C ASN A 200 10.24 -26.27 19.20
N LYS A 201 9.34 -26.20 18.20
CA LYS A 201 8.64 -27.38 17.66
C LYS A 201 9.46 -28.17 16.65
N HIS A 202 10.47 -27.56 16.02
CA HIS A 202 11.32 -28.22 15.01
C HIS A 202 12.72 -28.60 15.50
N LEU A 203 13.08 -28.26 16.74
CA LEU A 203 14.27 -28.80 17.39
C LEU A 203 14.07 -30.30 17.68
N SER A 204 14.92 -31.12 17.07
CA SER A 204 15.04 -32.54 17.39
C SER A 204 15.28 -32.71 18.89
N ALA A 205 14.76 -33.79 19.48
CA ALA A 205 14.85 -34.06 20.92
C ALA A 205 16.30 -34.08 21.46
N ALA A 206 17.30 -34.21 20.58
CA ALA A 206 18.71 -34.14 20.91
C ALA A 206 19.21 -32.73 21.29
N ASP A 207 18.59 -31.67 20.79
CA ASP A 207 18.99 -30.27 21.07
C ASP A 207 18.26 -29.66 22.28
N LYS A 208 17.35 -30.41 22.90
CA LYS A 208 16.60 -29.95 24.10
C LYS A 208 17.34 -30.23 25.41
N VAL A 209 18.50 -30.89 25.37
CA VAL A 209 19.29 -31.23 26.55
C VAL A 209 20.75 -30.85 26.31
N LYS A 210 21.06 -29.56 26.46
CA LYS A 210 22.39 -29.05 26.82
C LYS A 210 22.25 -27.76 27.61
#